data_AF-A0A2J8MNQ5-F1
#
_entry.id   AF-A0A2J8MNQ5-F1
#
_cell.length_a   1.000
_cell.length_b   1.000
_cell.length_c   1.000
_cell.angle_alpha   90.00
_cell.angle_beta   90.00
_cell.angle_gamma   90.00
#
_symmetry.space_group_name_H-M   'P 1'
#
loop_
_entity.id
_entity.type
_entity.pdbx_description
1 polymer ?
#
loop_
_entity_poly.entity_id
_entity_poly.type
_entity_poly.pdbx_seq_one_letter_code
_entity_poly.pdbx_strand_id
1 'polypeptide(L)'
;MHRTTRIKITELNPHLMCVLCGGYFIDATTIIECLHSFCKTCIVRYLETSKYCPICDVQVHKTRPLLNIRSDKTLQDIVYKLVPGLFKNEMKRRRDFYAAHPSADAANGSNEDRGEVADEDKRIITDDEIISLSIEFFDQNRLDRKVNKD
;
A
#
# COMPACT_ATOMS: atom_id res chain seq x y z
N MET A 1 29.36 -1.37 -8.83
CA MET A 1 29.48 -0.48 -7.66
C MET A 1 28.10 0.06 -7.33
N HIS A 2 27.49 -0.39 -6.23
CA HIS A 2 26.22 0.16 -5.77
C HIS A 2 26.50 1.50 -5.09
N ARG A 3 26.03 2.60 -5.69
CA ARG A 3 26.23 3.95 -5.15
C ARG A 3 25.08 4.25 -4.18
N THR A 4 25.36 4.22 -2.89
CA THR A 4 24.38 4.60 -1.85
C THR A 4 24.05 6.08 -1.97
N THR A 5 22.78 6.40 -2.17
CA THR A 5 22.28 7.78 -2.27
C THR A 5 21.38 8.05 -1.08
N ARG A 6 21.58 9.19 -0.41
CA ARG A 6 20.71 9.66 0.68
C ARG A 6 19.77 10.71 0.13
N ILE A 7 18.47 10.48 0.25
CA ILE A 7 17.40 11.38 -0.22
C ILE A 7 16.61 11.82 1.02
N LYS A 8 16.25 13.10 1.10
CA LYS A 8 15.39 13.58 2.18
C LYS A 8 13.97 13.05 1.97
N ILE A 9 13.37 12.47 3.00
CA ILE A 9 12.01 11.92 2.90
C ILE A 9 10.99 12.98 2.46
N THR A 10 11.20 14.24 2.82
CA THR A 10 10.37 15.38 2.42
C THR A 10 10.28 15.58 0.91
N GLU A 11 11.31 15.17 0.15
CA GLU A 11 11.30 15.22 -1.31
C GLU A 11 10.46 14.08 -1.92
N LEU A 12 10.31 12.97 -1.19
CA LEU A 12 9.50 11.82 -1.59
C LEU A 12 8.04 11.93 -1.15
N ASN A 13 7.76 12.68 -0.07
CA ASN A 13 6.42 12.83 0.52
C ASN A 13 5.29 13.11 -0.50
N PRO A 14 5.44 14.00 -1.50
CA PRO A 14 4.38 14.23 -2.50
C PRO A 14 3.95 12.97 -3.25
N HIS A 15 4.80 11.95 -3.33
CA HIS A 15 4.55 10.68 -4.00
C HIS A 15 4.08 9.56 -3.06
N LEU A 16 4.11 9.79 -1.74
CA LEU A 16 3.81 8.78 -0.71
C LEU A 16 2.57 9.15 0.14
N MET A 17 1.98 10.33 -0.10
CA MET A 17 0.89 10.87 0.69
C MET A 17 -0.46 10.84 -0.04
N CYS A 18 -1.50 10.52 0.73
CA CYS A 18 -2.88 10.55 0.30
C CYS A 18 -3.46 11.96 0.42
N VAL A 19 -4.00 12.49 -0.67
CA VAL A 19 -4.56 13.85 -0.71
C VAL A 19 -5.82 14.00 0.16
N LEU A 20 -6.55 12.90 0.38
CA LEU A 20 -7.83 12.91 1.09
C LEU A 20 -7.66 13.04 2.61
N CYS A 21 -6.57 12.51 3.18
CA CYS A 21 -6.31 12.57 4.62
C CYS A 21 -5.05 13.37 5.00
N GLY A 22 -4.20 13.73 4.03
CA GLY A 22 -2.94 14.42 4.26
C GLY A 22 -1.84 13.56 4.91
N GLY A 23 -2.07 12.26 5.12
CA GLY A 23 -1.10 11.31 5.67
C GLY A 23 -0.48 10.40 4.61
N TYR A 24 0.45 9.54 5.02
CA TYR A 24 1.01 8.50 4.13
C TYR A 24 -0.05 7.47 3.72
N PHE A 25 0.16 6.82 2.57
CA PHE A 25 -0.72 5.73 2.13
C PHE A 25 -0.74 4.56 3.12
N ILE A 26 -1.95 4.18 3.53
CA ILE A 26 -2.25 2.94 4.26
C ILE A 26 -3.27 2.17 3.43
N ASP A 27 -2.96 0.92 3.11
CA ASP A 27 -3.68 0.09 2.16
C ASP A 27 -3.93 0.83 0.83
N ALA A 28 -2.84 1.26 0.18
CA ALA A 28 -2.85 2.02 -1.06
C ALA A 28 -3.82 1.41 -2.07
N THR A 29 -4.70 2.23 -2.61
CA THR A 29 -5.77 1.84 -3.53
C THR A 29 -5.78 2.82 -4.68
N THR A 30 -5.61 2.30 -5.90
CA THR A 30 -5.41 3.07 -7.13
C THR A 30 -6.65 2.99 -8.00
N ILE A 31 -7.07 4.13 -8.55
CA ILE A 31 -8.12 4.21 -9.57
C ILE A 31 -7.53 3.77 -10.92
N ILE A 32 -8.12 2.76 -11.57
CA ILE A 32 -7.58 2.18 -12.81
C ILE A 32 -7.54 3.21 -13.94
N GLU A 33 -8.59 4.00 -14.10
CA GLU A 33 -8.77 4.90 -15.26
C GLU A 33 -7.75 6.05 -15.32
N CYS A 34 -7.16 6.45 -14.18
CA CYS A 34 -6.26 7.60 -14.12
C CYS A 34 -4.99 7.38 -13.28
N LEU A 35 -4.82 6.20 -12.68
CA LEU A 35 -3.68 5.80 -11.85
C LEU A 35 -3.39 6.70 -10.63
N HIS A 36 -4.38 7.48 -10.17
CA HIS A 36 -4.27 8.19 -8.90
C HIS A 36 -4.55 7.24 -7.72
N SER A 37 -3.70 7.34 -6.70
CA SER A 37 -3.71 6.47 -5.52
C SER A 37 -4.14 7.21 -4.26
N PHE A 38 -4.79 6.47 -3.35
CA PHE A 38 -5.35 6.95 -2.09
C PHE A 38 -5.28 5.83 -1.02
N CYS A 39 -5.50 6.13 0.25
CA CYS A 39 -5.74 5.07 1.24
C CYS A 39 -7.07 4.37 0.96
N LYS A 40 -7.16 3.04 1.14
CA LYS A 40 -8.38 2.24 0.92
C LYS A 40 -9.61 2.86 1.58
N THR A 41 -9.53 3.15 2.87
CA THR A 41 -10.65 3.71 3.65
C THR A 41 -11.06 5.10 3.16
N CYS A 42 -10.09 5.91 2.70
CA CYS A 42 -10.34 7.25 2.21
C CYS A 42 -11.11 7.23 0.88
N ILE A 43 -10.62 6.47 -0.11
CA ILE A 43 -11.25 6.44 -1.42
C ILE A 43 -12.57 5.68 -1.42
N VAL A 44 -12.71 4.62 -0.63
CA VAL A 44 -13.99 3.91 -0.50
C VAL A 44 -15.07 4.84 0.05
N ARG A 45 -14.79 5.57 1.14
CA ARG A 45 -15.73 6.55 1.71
C ARG A 45 -16.05 7.69 0.74
N TYR A 46 -15.04 8.22 0.05
CA TYR A 46 -15.26 9.29 -0.92
C TYR A 46 -16.19 8.84 -2.07
N LEU A 47 -16.00 7.62 -2.57
CA LEU A 47 -16.78 7.07 -3.69
C LEU A 47 -18.22 6.66 -3.32
N GLU A 48 -18.61 6.75 -2.05
CA GLU A 48 -20.02 6.64 -1.63
C GLU A 48 -20.85 7.84 -2.11
N THR A 49 -20.22 9.01 -2.28
CA THR A 49 -20.89 10.27 -2.63
C THR A 49 -20.49 10.83 -4.00
N SER A 50 -19.40 10.33 -4.59
CA SER A 50 -18.90 10.79 -5.88
C SER A 50 -18.46 9.63 -6.76
N LYS A 51 -18.51 9.84 -8.08
CA LYS A 51 -18.02 8.89 -9.09
C LYS A 51 -16.83 9.41 -9.91
N TYR A 52 -16.22 10.50 -9.47
CA TYR A 52 -15.13 11.20 -10.16
C TYR A 52 -13.87 11.23 -9.29
N CYS A 53 -12.70 11.17 -9.92
CA CYS A 53 -11.42 11.17 -9.21
C CYS A 53 -11.24 12.47 -8.38
N PRO A 54 -10.84 12.39 -7.10
CA PRO A 54 -10.58 13.58 -6.27
C PRO A 54 -9.50 14.54 -6.78
N ILE A 55 -8.63 14.09 -7.70
CA ILE A 55 -7.47 14.84 -8.18
C ILE A 55 -7.70 15.43 -9.56
N CYS A 56 -8.18 14.62 -10.51
CA CYS A 56 -8.27 15.01 -11.92
C CYS A 56 -9.70 15.01 -12.47
N ASP A 57 -10.70 14.76 -11.64
CA ASP A 57 -12.13 14.76 -12.01
C ASP A 57 -12.51 13.79 -13.16
N VAL A 58 -11.64 12.83 -13.49
CA VAL A 58 -11.96 11.75 -14.42
C VAL A 58 -13.02 10.84 -13.79
N GLN A 59 -14.05 10.46 -14.57
CA GLN A 59 -15.07 9.53 -14.12
C GLN A 59 -14.47 8.15 -13.85
N VAL A 60 -14.55 7.68 -12.60
CA VAL A 60 -14.01 6.39 -12.16
C VAL A 60 -14.79 5.24 -12.78
N HIS A 61 -16.11 5.31 -12.78
CA HIS A 61 -17.01 4.35 -13.40
C HIS A 61 -18.40 5.00 -13.58
N LYS A 62 -19.19 4.52 -14.55
CA LYS A 62 -20.52 5.08 -14.87
C LYS A 62 -21.51 5.04 -13.69
N THR A 63 -21.61 3.87 -13.03
CA THR A 63 -22.59 3.60 -11.96
C THR A 63 -21.99 3.09 -10.64
N ARG A 64 -20.95 2.25 -10.69
CA ARG A 64 -20.34 1.58 -9.53
C ARG A 64 -18.83 1.87 -9.43
N PRO A 65 -18.42 3.01 -8.86
CA PRO A 65 -17.00 3.42 -8.80
C PRO A 65 -16.06 2.40 -8.15
N LEU A 66 -16.55 1.64 -7.15
CA LEU A 66 -15.78 0.60 -6.47
C LEU A 66 -15.30 -0.53 -7.40
N LEU A 67 -15.92 -0.72 -8.57
CA LEU A 67 -15.47 -1.72 -9.55
C LEU A 67 -14.16 -1.34 -10.25
N ASN A 68 -13.79 -0.06 -10.25
CA ASN A 68 -12.63 0.48 -10.97
C ASN A 68 -11.53 1.01 -10.05
N ILE A 69 -11.48 0.53 -8.81
CA ILE A 69 -10.36 0.71 -7.89
C ILE A 69 -9.70 -0.64 -7.57
N ARG A 70 -8.38 -0.65 -7.39
CA ARG A 70 -7.63 -1.87 -7.05
C ARG A 70 -6.65 -1.57 -5.93
N SER A 71 -6.45 -2.53 -5.04
CA SER A 71 -5.35 -2.49 -4.08
C SER A 71 -4.03 -2.45 -4.83
N ASP A 72 -3.19 -1.47 -4.50
CA ASP A 72 -1.88 -1.27 -5.09
C ASP A 72 -0.81 -1.76 -4.12
N LYS A 73 -0.60 -3.09 -4.15
CA LYS A 73 0.34 -3.74 -3.25
C LYS A 73 1.77 -3.20 -3.44
N THR A 74 2.17 -2.95 -4.69
CA THR A 74 3.52 -2.47 -5.00
C THR A 74 3.75 -1.08 -4.43
N LEU A 75 2.81 -0.15 -4.63
CA LEU A 75 2.91 1.19 -4.04
C LEU A 75 2.92 1.11 -2.51
N GLN A 76 2.06 0.28 -1.91
CA GLN A 76 2.04 0.13 -0.45
C GLN A 76 3.36 -0.43 0.11
N ASP A 77 3.95 -1.43 -0.58
CA ASP A 77 5.25 -1.99 -0.19
C ASP A 77 6.38 -0.96 -0.34
N ILE A 78 6.34 -0.09 -1.36
CA ILE A 78 7.27 1.02 -1.52
C ILE A 78 7.14 2.01 -0.36
N VAL A 79 5.91 2.43 -0.04
CA VAL A 79 5.64 3.38 1.04
C VAL A 79 6.14 2.83 2.39
N TYR A 80 5.85 1.56 2.70
CA TYR A 80 6.32 0.94 3.94
C TYR A 80 7.83 0.75 4.02
N LYS A 81 8.52 0.57 2.89
CA LYS A 81 9.98 0.46 2.86
C LYS A 81 10.70 1.81 2.90
N LEU A 82 10.09 2.86 2.35
CA LEU A 82 10.71 4.19 2.27
C LEU A 82 10.43 5.07 3.49
N VAL A 83 9.31 4.88 4.20
CA VAL A 83 8.94 5.68 5.36
C VAL A 83 9.32 4.92 6.65
N PRO A 84 10.38 5.33 7.37
CA PRO A 84 10.85 4.62 8.55
C PRO A 84 9.76 4.53 9.63
N GLY A 85 9.59 3.33 10.19
CA GLY A 85 8.65 3.07 11.28
C GLY A 85 7.15 3.10 10.91
N LEU A 86 6.78 3.47 9.68
CA LEU A 86 5.36 3.61 9.29
C LEU A 86 4.59 2.30 9.46
N PHE A 87 5.14 1.20 8.94
CA PHE A 87 4.50 -0.11 9.04
C PHE A 87 4.32 -0.53 10.50
N LYS A 88 5.39 -0.45 11.31
CA LYS A 88 5.35 -0.80 12.74
C LYS A 88 4.32 0.01 13.50
N ASN A 89 4.24 1.32 13.21
CA ASN A 89 3.25 2.22 13.81
C ASN A 89 1.81 1.84 13.42
N GLU A 90 1.56 1.52 12.16
CA GLU A 90 0.23 1.10 11.70
C GLU A 90 -0.18 -0.25 12.31
N MET A 91 0.70 -1.25 12.33
CA MET A 91 0.41 -2.54 12.97
C MET A 91 0.16 -2.39 14.47
N LYS A 92 0.92 -1.52 15.15
CA LYS A 92 0.67 -1.20 16.56
C LYS A 92 -0.72 -0.60 16.75
N ARG A 93 -1.13 0.36 15.91
CA ARG A 93 -2.47 0.97 15.98
C ARG A 93 -3.59 -0.06 15.80
N ARG A 94 -3.43 -1.00 14.86
CA ARG A 94 -4.38 -2.10 14.65
C ARG A 94 -4.51 -2.97 15.90
N ARG A 95 -3.38 -3.43 16.46
CA ARG A 95 -3.36 -4.24 17.69
C ARG A 95 -3.98 -3.52 18.89
N ASP A 96 -3.61 -2.26 19.12
CA ASP A 96 -4.13 -1.45 20.22
C ASP A 96 -5.66 -1.29 20.09
N PHE A 97 -6.19 -1.12 18.87
CA PHE A 97 -7.62 -1.02 18.63
C PHE A 97 -8.36 -2.31 18.98
N TYR A 98 -7.93 -3.46 18.47
CA TYR A 98 -8.61 -4.73 18.74
C TYR A 98 -8.47 -5.20 20.19
N ALA A 99 -7.32 -4.93 20.83
CA ALA A 99 -7.15 -5.17 22.27
C ALA A 99 -8.17 -4.38 23.12
N ALA A 100 -8.53 -3.17 22.69
CA ALA A 100 -9.55 -2.35 23.33
C ALA A 100 -11.00 -2.70 22.92
N HIS A 101 -11.19 -3.44 21.82
CA HIS A 101 -12.51 -3.79 21.28
C HIS A 101 -12.67 -5.31 21.00
N PRO A 102 -12.69 -6.17 22.05
CA PRO A 102 -12.73 -7.62 21.88
C PRO A 102 -13.97 -8.16 21.15
N SER A 103 -15.07 -7.39 21.11
CA SER A 103 -16.29 -7.76 20.36
C SER A 103 -16.18 -7.51 18.86
N ALA A 104 -15.25 -6.67 18.41
CA ALA A 104 -14.95 -6.43 17.00
C ALA A 104 -14.08 -7.55 16.39
N ASP A 105 -13.43 -8.35 17.23
CA ASP A 105 -12.55 -9.46 16.80
C ASP A 105 -13.27 -10.60 16.07
N ALA A 106 -14.57 -10.77 16.30
CA ALA A 106 -15.34 -11.90 15.80
C ALA A 106 -15.74 -11.80 14.31
N ALA A 107 -15.40 -10.71 13.61
CA ALA A 107 -15.85 -10.46 12.24
C ALA A 107 -14.69 -10.27 11.26
N ASN A 108 -14.16 -11.39 10.73
CA ASN A 108 -13.51 -11.48 9.41
C ASN A 108 -12.40 -10.45 9.08
N GLY A 109 -11.30 -10.47 9.82
CA GLY A 109 -10.05 -9.79 9.43
C GLY A 109 -8.91 -10.80 9.19
N SER A 110 -8.04 -10.53 8.22
CA SER A 110 -6.77 -11.25 8.10
C SER A 110 -5.84 -10.95 9.29
N ASN A 111 -4.80 -11.76 9.50
CA ASN A 111 -3.78 -11.47 10.52
C ASN A 111 -3.16 -10.06 10.34
N GLU A 112 -3.00 -9.61 9.10
CA GLU A 112 -2.54 -8.25 8.78
C GLU A 112 -3.55 -7.17 9.18
N ASP A 113 -4.85 -7.42 9.01
CA ASP A 113 -5.89 -6.50 9.46
C ASP A 113 -5.91 -6.35 10.99
N ARG A 114 -5.49 -7.39 11.72
CA ARG A 114 -5.34 -7.38 13.18
C ARG A 114 -4.00 -6.81 13.66
N GLY A 115 -3.06 -6.56 12.74
CA GLY A 115 -1.69 -6.14 13.06
C GLY A 115 -0.82 -7.26 13.63
N GLU A 116 -1.23 -8.52 13.43
CA GLU A 116 -0.56 -9.75 13.87
C GLU A 116 0.33 -10.32 12.75
N VAL A 117 1.23 -9.50 12.22
CA VAL A 117 2.20 -9.92 11.19
C VAL A 117 3.58 -10.02 11.81
N ALA A 118 4.30 -11.11 11.55
CA ALA A 118 5.69 -11.24 11.98
C ALA A 118 6.57 -10.24 11.21
N ASP A 119 7.53 -9.61 11.89
CA ASP A 119 8.42 -8.62 11.27
C ASP A 119 9.22 -9.24 10.09
N GLU A 120 9.45 -10.55 10.13
CA GLU A 120 10.18 -11.33 9.14
C GLU A 120 9.42 -11.49 7.81
N ASP A 121 8.09 -11.52 7.83
CA ASP A 121 7.26 -11.80 6.64
C ASP A 121 7.26 -10.63 5.63
N LYS A 122 7.54 -9.41 6.10
CA LYS A 122 7.55 -8.21 5.25
C LYS A 122 8.94 -7.64 4.98
N ARG A 123 10.01 -8.25 5.51
CA ARG A 123 11.38 -7.73 5.44
C ARG A 123 11.41 -6.24 5.83
N ILE A 124 10.89 -5.94 7.03
CA ILE A 124 10.82 -4.56 7.51
C ILE A 124 12.22 -4.12 7.88
N ILE A 125 12.70 -3.17 7.10
CA ILE A 125 14.07 -2.73 7.07
C ILE A 125 14.34 -1.85 8.28
N THR A 126 15.39 -2.16 9.04
CA THR A 126 15.83 -1.33 10.17
C THR A 126 16.45 -0.03 9.66
N ASP A 127 16.52 1.00 10.52
CA ASP A 127 16.99 2.34 10.11
C ASP A 127 18.44 2.35 9.55
N ASP A 128 19.20 1.28 9.79
CA ASP A 128 20.57 1.05 9.34
C ASP A 128 20.71 0.09 8.13
N GLU A 129 19.62 -0.52 7.66
CA GLU A 129 19.69 -1.46 6.53
C GLU A 129 19.70 -0.73 5.16
N ILE A 130 20.60 -1.18 4.28
CA ILE A 130 20.74 -0.64 2.92
C ILE A 130 19.76 -1.38 2.00
N ILE A 131 18.76 -0.66 1.50
CA ILE A 131 17.78 -1.19 0.54
C ILE A 131 18.30 -1.04 -0.89
N SER A 132 18.33 -2.14 -1.65
CA SER A 132 18.54 -2.13 -3.11
C SER A 132 17.25 -2.54 -3.81
N LEU A 133 16.66 -1.62 -4.58
CA LEU A 133 15.46 -1.87 -5.39
C LEU A 133 15.86 -1.91 -6.87
N SER A 134 15.58 -3.03 -7.54
CA SER A 134 15.67 -3.14 -9.00
C SER A 134 14.28 -3.41 -9.58
N ILE A 135 13.96 -2.71 -10.67
CA ILE A 135 12.76 -2.97 -11.47
C ILE A 135 13.21 -3.75 -12.69
N GLU A 136 12.68 -4.96 -12.84
CA GLU A 136 12.97 -5.83 -13.97
C GLU A 136 11.69 -6.18 -14.71
N PHE A 137 11.81 -6.35 -16.02
CA PHE A 137 10.70 -6.82 -16.85
C PHE A 137 10.37 -8.27 -16.48
N PHE A 138 9.11 -8.51 -16.11
CA PHE A 138 8.63 -9.85 -15.76
C PHE A 138 8.05 -10.55 -16.99
N ASP A 139 8.75 -11.57 -17.49
CA ASP A 139 8.29 -12.45 -18.56
C ASP A 139 7.79 -13.79 -17.99
N GLN A 140 6.47 -13.96 -17.98
CA GLN A 140 5.80 -15.17 -17.49
C GLN A 140 6.31 -16.46 -18.19
N ASN A 141 6.69 -16.37 -19.47
CA ASN A 141 7.11 -17.53 -20.26
C ASN A 141 8.46 -18.14 -19.82
N ARG A 142 9.25 -17.41 -19.01
CA ARG A 142 10.52 -17.92 -18.48
C ARG A 142 10.34 -18.90 -17.32
N LEU A 143 9.22 -18.84 -16.60
CA LEU A 143 8.92 -19.78 -15.50
C LEU A 143 8.54 -21.16 -16.03
N ASP A 144 7.67 -21.21 -17.04
CA ASP A 144 7.21 -22.47 -17.65
C ASP A 144 8.35 -23.24 -18.33
N ARG A 145 9.35 -22.53 -18.86
CA ARG A 145 10.56 -23.14 -19.44
C ARG A 145 11.53 -23.70 -18.40
N LYS A 146 11.46 -23.25 -17.15
CA LYS A 146 12.27 -23.78 -16.04
C LYS A 146 11.64 -25.04 -15.44
N VAL A 147 10.31 -25.08 -15.32
CA VAL A 147 9.59 -26.24 -14.77
C VAL A 147 9.70 -27.48 -15.68
N ASN A 148 9.81 -27.30 -17.00
CA ASN A 148 9.98 -28.40 -17.96
C ASN A 148 11.43 -28.89 -18.12
N LYS A 149 12.36 -28.48 -17.24
CA LYS A 149 13.78 -28.84 -17.34
C LYS A 149 14.34 -29.60 -16.13
N ASP A 150 13.49 -29.90 -15.15
CA ASP A 150 13.77 -30.81 -14.04
C ASP A 150 13.01 -32.14 -14.21
#